data_AF-A0A925GAA1-F1
#
_entry.id   AF-A0A925GAA1-F1
#
_cell.length_a   1.000
_cell.length_b   1.000
_cell.length_c   1.000
_cell.angle_alpha   90.00
_cell.angle_beta   90.00
_cell.angle_gamma   90.00
#
_symmetry.space_group_name_H-M   'P 1'
#
loop_
_entity.id
_entity.type
_entity.pdbx_description
1 polymer ?
#
loop_
_entity_poly.entity_id
_entity_poly.type
_entity_poly.pdbx_seq_one_letter_code
_entity_poly.pdbx_strand_id
1 'polypeptide(L)'
;MFLKRLPEKIIEFLMRISALVTSITILLIVFFLFREGFGIFKSPSVEKGYVIAVNKNNSLGTLSSAEVKDIYDQKVLNWKDLGGKPVAITLFRVEDITNYYKEEELGANMELLPEKINEVIEKNPGIIAFFPNTYLPKNFKGKVLHLENISILSFLGGKQWFPTSQPSAQFGAWPLILGTLYVSFIAILLALPLGLATAIYLAEIADRKTRNVLKPVIELLAGIPSVVYGFFGLIVIVPLLKNSFNLDSGQSGLAGGILLAIMALPTIITVSEDALRNTPNSMREASLAMGA
;
A
#
# COMPACT_ATOMS: atom_id res chain seq x y z
N MET A 1 42.64 23.50 -33.76
CA MET A 1 42.48 22.43 -32.75
C MET A 1 41.60 22.84 -31.56
N PHE A 2 41.61 24.11 -31.12
CA PHE A 2 40.78 24.62 -30.01
C PHE A 2 39.27 24.69 -30.27
N LEU A 3 38.82 25.11 -31.47
CA LEU A 3 37.38 25.26 -31.77
C LEU A 3 36.60 23.93 -31.84
N LYS A 4 37.25 22.79 -32.09
CA LYS A 4 36.58 21.49 -32.13
C LYS A 4 36.18 20.96 -30.75
N ARG A 5 36.79 21.47 -29.67
CA ARG A 5 36.54 21.06 -28.27
C ARG A 5 35.47 21.89 -27.56
N LEU A 6 35.07 23.03 -28.12
CA LEU A 6 34.02 23.88 -27.55
C LEU A 6 32.64 23.19 -27.54
N PRO A 7 32.17 22.58 -28.65
CA PRO A 7 30.90 21.85 -28.66
C PRO A 7 30.93 20.62 -27.74
N GLU A 8 32.05 19.90 -27.65
CA GLU A 8 32.22 18.77 -26.73
C GLU A 8 32.05 19.20 -25.27
N LYS A 9 32.68 20.31 -24.86
CA LYS A 9 32.53 20.85 -23.50
C LYS A 9 31.10 21.30 -23.20
N ILE A 10 30.39 21.85 -24.18
CA ILE A 10 28.98 22.23 -24.03
C ILE A 10 28.11 20.99 -23.84
N ILE A 11 28.32 19.94 -24.64
CA ILE A 11 27.59 18.68 -24.52
C ILE A 11 27.87 18.01 -23.17
N GLU A 12 29.14 17.91 -22.75
CA GLU A 12 29.50 17.39 -21.43
C GLU A 12 28.84 18.18 -20.30
N PHE A 13 28.82 19.51 -20.41
CA PHE A 13 28.18 20.38 -19.42
C PHE A 13 26.66 20.15 -19.37
N LEU A 14 25.99 20.06 -20.51
CA LEU A 14 24.56 19.76 -20.60
C LEU A 14 24.22 18.38 -20.01
N MET A 15 25.02 17.35 -20.31
CA MET A 15 24.85 16.01 -19.76
C MET A 15 25.06 16.00 -18.24
N ARG A 16 26.04 16.74 -17.73
CA ARG A 16 26.27 16.88 -16.28
C ARG A 16 25.12 17.60 -15.58
N ILE A 17 24.59 18.67 -16.17
CA ILE A 17 23.40 19.36 -15.64
C ILE A 17 22.21 18.41 -15.63
N SER A 18 21.95 17.71 -16.74
CA SER A 18 20.83 16.77 -16.82
C SER A 18 20.94 15.68 -15.73
N ALA A 19 22.12 15.06 -15.60
CA ALA A 19 22.36 14.06 -14.56
C ALA A 19 22.20 14.62 -13.13
N LEU A 20 22.67 15.85 -12.89
CA LEU A 20 22.54 16.53 -11.61
C LEU A 20 21.08 16.85 -11.28
N VAL A 21 20.32 17.38 -12.26
CA VAL A 21 18.89 17.65 -12.11
C VAL A 21 18.14 16.37 -11.79
N THR A 22 18.34 15.29 -12.56
CA THR A 22 17.69 13.99 -12.29
C THR A 22 18.03 13.46 -10.91
N SER A 23 19.30 13.55 -10.49
CA SER A 23 19.73 13.10 -9.16
C SER A 23 19.08 13.91 -8.04
N ILE A 24 19.05 15.24 -8.16
CA ILE A 24 18.37 16.12 -7.21
C ILE A 24 16.87 15.82 -7.18
N THR A 25 16.22 15.64 -8.34
CA THR A 25 14.80 15.32 -8.43
C THR A 25 14.49 14.01 -7.71
N ILE A 26 15.28 12.95 -7.92
CA ILE A 26 15.11 11.67 -7.21
C ILE A 26 15.26 11.86 -5.71
N LEU A 27 16.28 12.60 -5.26
CA LEU A 27 16.49 12.87 -3.84
C LEU A 27 15.33 13.67 -3.23
N LEU A 28 14.79 14.66 -3.93
CA LEU A 28 13.64 15.43 -3.49
C LEU A 28 12.37 14.58 -3.41
N ILE A 29 12.14 13.70 -4.39
CA ILE A 29 11.01 12.76 -4.38
C ILE A 29 11.13 11.82 -3.18
N VAL A 30 12.31 11.22 -2.98
CA VAL A 30 12.58 10.34 -1.85
C VAL A 30 12.36 11.08 -0.53
N PHE A 31 12.95 12.25 -0.36
CA PHE A 31 12.76 13.08 0.83
C PHE A 31 11.28 13.42 1.08
N PHE A 32 10.56 13.82 0.04
CA PHE A 32 9.13 14.13 0.11
C PHE A 32 8.31 12.91 0.56
N LEU A 33 8.52 11.74 -0.06
CA LEU A 33 7.81 10.51 0.28
C LEU A 33 8.08 10.09 1.73
N PHE A 34 9.32 10.17 2.20
CA PHE A 34 9.65 9.89 3.60
C PHE A 34 9.02 10.91 4.54
N ARG A 35 9.09 12.20 4.21
CA ARG A 35 8.49 13.26 5.02
C ARG A 35 6.99 13.08 5.20
N GLU A 36 6.26 12.78 4.12
CA GLU A 36 4.82 12.49 4.17
C GLU A 36 4.54 11.20 4.97
N GLY A 37 5.35 10.15 4.75
CA GLY A 37 5.26 8.90 5.51
C GLY A 37 5.45 9.08 7.01
N PHE A 38 6.42 9.90 7.45
CA PHE A 38 6.62 10.19 8.88
C PHE A 38 5.46 10.95 9.52
N GLY A 39 4.59 11.58 8.74
CA GLY A 39 3.40 12.28 9.22
C GLY A 39 2.41 11.37 9.96
N ILE A 40 2.40 10.07 9.65
CA ILE A 40 1.50 9.08 10.28
C ILE A 40 1.79 8.91 11.78
N PHE A 41 3.05 9.09 12.21
CA PHE A 41 3.46 8.93 13.60
C PHE A 41 3.20 10.18 14.45
N LYS A 42 2.84 11.30 13.81
CA LYS A 42 2.57 12.59 14.47
C LYS A 42 1.09 12.94 14.51
N SER A 43 0.28 12.23 13.73
CA SER A 43 -1.16 12.48 13.61
C SER A 43 -1.94 11.47 14.46
N PRO A 44 -3.05 11.89 15.10
CA PRO A 44 -3.91 10.94 15.80
C PRO A 44 -4.50 9.94 14.82
N SER A 45 -4.77 8.74 15.31
CA SER A 45 -5.23 7.61 14.49
C SER A 45 -6.69 7.72 14.03
N VAL A 46 -7.40 8.78 14.42
CA VAL A 46 -8.78 9.08 13.97
C VAL A 46 -8.71 9.71 12.58
N GLU A 47 -9.68 9.40 11.73
CA GLU A 47 -9.84 10.08 10.45
C GLU A 47 -9.90 11.61 10.61
N LYS A 48 -9.18 12.33 9.73
CA LYS A 48 -9.18 13.79 9.75
C LYS A 48 -10.61 14.32 9.55
N GLY A 49 -11.05 15.18 10.46
CA GLY A 49 -12.39 15.77 10.40
C GLY A 49 -13.47 14.97 11.12
N TYR A 50 -13.13 13.87 11.79
CA TYR A 50 -14.03 13.11 12.66
C TYR A 50 -13.57 13.16 14.12
N VAL A 51 -14.50 12.89 15.03
CA VAL A 51 -14.27 12.80 16.46
C VAL A 51 -14.83 11.51 17.01
N ILE A 52 -14.13 10.95 18.00
CA ILE A 52 -14.66 9.88 18.86
C ILE A 52 -15.01 10.52 20.19
N ALA A 53 -16.25 10.34 20.62
CA ALA A 53 -16.75 10.95 21.84
C ALA A 53 -17.44 9.92 22.74
N VAL A 54 -17.30 10.09 24.05
CA VAL A 54 -17.92 9.23 25.06
C VAL A 54 -18.70 10.06 26.06
N ASN A 55 -19.49 9.39 26.88
CA ASN A 55 -20.16 10.04 28.00
C ASN A 55 -19.14 10.66 28.98
N LYS A 56 -19.47 11.81 29.59
CA LYS A 56 -18.63 12.51 30.58
C LYS A 56 -18.19 11.64 31.77
N ASN A 57 -19.00 10.65 32.13
CA ASN A 57 -18.75 9.76 33.27
C ASN A 57 -17.82 8.59 32.93
N ASN A 58 -17.42 8.45 31.66
CA ASN A 58 -16.48 7.44 31.21
C ASN A 58 -15.09 7.72 31.79
N SER A 59 -14.53 6.71 32.45
CA SER A 59 -13.26 6.81 33.19
C SER A 59 -12.02 6.74 32.29
N LEU A 60 -12.15 6.31 31.03
CA LEU A 60 -11.01 6.13 30.13
C LEU A 60 -10.51 7.47 29.59
N GLY A 61 -9.18 7.59 29.50
CA GLY A 61 -8.47 8.79 29.03
C GLY A 61 -8.18 8.75 27.54
N THR A 62 -7.47 7.71 27.10
CA THR A 62 -7.03 7.48 25.73
C THR A 62 -7.39 6.05 25.30
N LEU A 63 -7.47 5.84 24.00
CA LEU A 63 -7.60 4.51 23.40
C LEU A 63 -6.55 4.38 22.28
N SER A 64 -6.00 3.18 22.14
CA SER A 64 -5.19 2.81 20.99
C SER A 64 -6.07 2.51 19.78
N SER A 65 -5.50 2.60 18.58
CA SER A 65 -6.21 2.27 17.32
C SER A 65 -6.73 0.83 17.30
N ALA A 66 -6.00 -0.10 17.94
CA ALA A 66 -6.37 -1.50 18.04
C ALA A 66 -7.61 -1.70 18.94
N GLU A 67 -7.65 -1.04 20.10
CA GLU A 67 -8.80 -1.10 21.00
C GLU A 67 -10.04 -0.47 20.37
N VAL A 68 -9.89 0.67 19.70
CA VAL A 68 -10.99 1.28 18.94
C VAL A 68 -11.53 0.30 17.92
N LYS A 69 -10.66 -0.33 17.14
CA LYS A 69 -11.08 -1.34 16.17
C LYS A 69 -11.83 -2.49 16.85
N ASP A 70 -11.30 -3.06 17.92
CA ASP A 70 -11.91 -4.21 18.58
C ASP A 70 -13.27 -3.86 19.24
N ILE A 71 -13.48 -2.60 19.65
CA ILE A 71 -14.79 -2.08 20.06
C ILE A 71 -15.77 -2.06 18.87
N TYR A 72 -15.37 -1.49 17.73
CA TYR A 72 -16.25 -1.35 16.56
C TYR A 72 -16.47 -2.67 15.81
N ASP A 73 -15.56 -3.64 15.94
CA ASP A 73 -15.71 -5.03 15.52
C ASP A 73 -16.56 -5.87 16.50
N GLN A 74 -17.08 -5.25 17.58
CA GLN A 74 -17.87 -5.91 18.61
C GLN A 74 -17.15 -7.07 19.33
N LYS A 75 -15.82 -7.04 19.40
CA LYS A 75 -15.03 -7.99 20.20
C LYS A 75 -14.92 -7.56 21.65
N VAL A 76 -14.91 -6.25 21.89
CA VAL A 76 -14.96 -5.67 23.23
C VAL A 76 -16.34 -5.08 23.45
N LEU A 77 -17.07 -5.66 24.40
CA LEU A 77 -18.47 -5.31 24.67
C LEU A 77 -18.66 -4.57 25.99
N ASN A 78 -17.63 -4.49 26.84
CA ASN A 78 -17.71 -3.84 28.14
C ASN A 78 -16.50 -2.95 28.39
N TRP A 79 -16.73 -1.76 28.93
CA TRP A 79 -15.66 -0.83 29.29
C TRP A 79 -14.70 -1.40 30.33
N LYS A 80 -15.14 -2.35 31.17
CA LYS A 80 -14.29 -3.07 32.13
C LYS A 80 -13.12 -3.79 31.47
N ASP A 81 -13.32 -4.33 30.27
CA ASP A 81 -12.30 -5.10 29.56
C ASP A 81 -11.11 -4.22 29.11
N LEU A 82 -11.32 -2.90 29.11
CA LEU A 82 -10.32 -1.87 28.80
C LEU A 82 -9.86 -1.09 30.05
N GLY A 83 -10.17 -1.59 31.25
CA GLY A 83 -9.82 -0.93 32.52
C GLY A 83 -10.80 0.17 32.96
N GLY A 84 -11.96 0.27 32.32
CA GLY A 84 -13.04 1.19 32.67
C GLY A 84 -14.03 0.64 33.70
N LYS A 85 -15.14 1.35 33.88
CA LYS A 85 -16.27 0.92 34.72
C LYS A 85 -17.00 -0.28 34.09
N PRO A 86 -17.69 -1.13 34.87
CA PRO A 86 -18.45 -2.28 34.36
C PRO A 86 -19.76 -1.87 33.67
N VAL A 87 -19.63 -1.18 32.54
CA VAL A 87 -20.74 -0.66 31.73
C VAL A 87 -20.61 -1.23 30.33
N ALA A 88 -21.71 -1.76 29.79
CA ALA A 88 -21.74 -2.28 28.42
C ALA A 88 -21.48 -1.14 27.42
N ILE A 89 -20.72 -1.43 26.36
CA ILE A 89 -20.41 -0.48 25.31
C ILE A 89 -21.60 -0.39 24.35
N THR A 90 -22.00 0.84 24.03
CA THR A 90 -23.01 1.12 23.01
C THR A 90 -22.37 1.91 21.88
N LEU A 91 -22.35 1.35 20.68
CA LEU A 91 -21.84 2.03 19.49
C LEU A 91 -22.87 3.05 19.00
N PHE A 92 -22.40 4.21 18.57
CA PHE A 92 -23.23 5.21 17.92
C PHE A 92 -22.50 5.84 16.75
N ARG A 93 -23.14 5.80 15.58
CA ARG A 93 -22.75 6.60 14.40
C ARG A 93 -23.84 7.63 14.12
N VAL A 94 -23.50 8.69 13.41
CA VAL A 94 -24.50 9.71 13.00
C VAL A 94 -25.68 9.08 12.25
N GLU A 95 -25.40 8.05 11.45
CA GLU A 95 -26.39 7.27 10.70
C GLU A 95 -27.44 6.62 11.62
N ASP A 96 -27.08 6.34 12.88
CA ASP A 96 -27.98 5.71 13.85
C ASP A 96 -28.90 6.70 14.56
N ILE A 97 -28.80 8.01 14.28
CA ILE A 97 -29.56 9.05 15.00
C ILE A 97 -31.08 8.85 14.89
N THR A 98 -31.54 8.31 13.76
CA THR A 98 -32.96 8.02 13.48
C THR A 98 -33.53 6.89 14.34
N ASN A 99 -32.67 6.08 14.97
CA ASN A 99 -33.10 5.10 15.97
C ASN A 99 -33.47 5.76 17.32
N TYR A 100 -33.04 7.00 17.56
CA TYR A 100 -33.25 7.72 18.82
C TYR A 100 -34.27 8.86 18.69
N TYR A 101 -34.34 9.51 17.54
CA TYR A 101 -35.20 10.67 17.27
C TYR A 101 -35.83 10.56 15.89
N LYS A 102 -37.03 11.10 15.73
CA LYS A 102 -37.67 11.21 14.40
C LYS A 102 -36.98 12.28 13.56
N GLU A 103 -37.03 12.15 12.24
CA GLU A 103 -36.43 13.15 11.32
C GLU A 103 -36.98 14.56 11.55
N GLU A 104 -38.26 14.67 11.92
CA GLU A 104 -38.93 15.93 12.28
C GLU A 104 -38.23 16.66 13.44
N GLU A 105 -37.66 15.90 14.39
CA GLU A 105 -36.97 16.42 15.58
C GLU A 105 -35.53 16.85 15.29
N LEU A 106 -34.99 16.52 14.11
CA LEU A 106 -33.66 16.93 13.65
C LEU A 106 -33.68 18.30 12.95
N GLY A 107 -34.86 18.79 12.58
CA GLY A 107 -35.07 20.03 11.82
C GLY A 107 -34.96 19.82 10.31
N ALA A 108 -35.49 20.78 9.53
CA ALA A 108 -35.67 20.66 8.07
C ALA A 108 -34.37 20.34 7.28
N ASN A 109 -33.20 20.73 7.82
CA ASN A 109 -31.88 20.46 7.26
C ASN A 109 -30.92 19.82 8.27
N MET A 110 -31.43 19.04 9.24
CA MET A 110 -30.62 18.47 10.32
C MET A 110 -29.90 19.54 11.19
N GLU A 111 -30.47 20.74 11.30
CA GLU A 111 -29.88 21.85 12.04
C GLU A 111 -29.72 21.54 13.54
N LEU A 112 -30.61 20.71 14.09
CA LEU A 112 -30.60 20.30 15.50
C LEU A 112 -29.74 19.05 15.76
N LEU A 113 -29.15 18.46 14.71
CA LEU A 113 -28.35 17.24 14.81
C LEU A 113 -27.21 17.33 15.85
N PRO A 114 -26.40 18.41 15.93
CA PRO A 114 -25.37 18.54 16.96
C PRO A 114 -25.91 18.47 18.40
N GLU A 115 -27.07 19.08 18.65
CA GLU A 115 -27.70 19.08 19.98
C GLU A 115 -28.29 17.71 20.31
N LYS A 116 -28.91 17.05 19.33
CA LYS A 116 -29.44 15.69 19.50
C LYS A 116 -28.34 14.66 19.74
N ILE A 117 -27.21 14.75 19.03
CA ILE A 117 -26.01 13.94 19.31
C ILE A 117 -25.55 14.15 20.76
N ASN A 118 -25.52 15.40 21.24
CA ASN A 118 -25.17 15.72 22.63
C ASN A 118 -26.11 15.05 23.64
N GLU A 119 -27.42 15.10 23.38
CA GLU A 119 -28.43 14.46 24.23
C GLU A 119 -28.25 12.93 24.27
N VAL A 120 -28.02 12.28 23.12
CA VAL A 120 -27.77 10.82 23.07
C VAL A 120 -26.53 10.47 23.89
N ILE A 121 -25.45 11.23 23.73
CA ILE A 121 -24.20 10.98 24.46
C ILE A 121 -24.39 11.17 25.96
N GLU A 122 -25.13 12.20 26.38
CA GLU A 122 -25.39 12.46 27.80
C GLU A 122 -26.26 11.37 28.45
N LYS A 123 -27.30 10.89 27.76
CA LYS A 123 -28.25 9.89 28.27
C LYS A 123 -27.66 8.48 28.40
N ASN A 124 -26.61 8.16 27.64
CA ASN A 124 -26.05 6.81 27.56
C ASN A 124 -24.65 6.72 28.19
N PRO A 125 -24.50 6.19 29.42
CA PRO A 125 -23.20 6.11 30.10
C PRO A 125 -22.16 5.23 29.39
N GLY A 126 -22.61 4.22 28.63
CA GLY A 126 -21.78 3.27 27.92
C GLY A 126 -21.42 3.65 26.49
N ILE A 127 -21.83 4.83 26.02
CA ILE A 127 -21.74 5.18 24.61
C ILE A 127 -20.31 5.50 24.14
N ILE A 128 -20.00 5.05 22.93
CA ILE A 128 -18.89 5.54 22.11
C ILE A 128 -19.46 5.99 20.76
N ALA A 129 -19.36 7.29 20.50
CA ALA A 129 -19.90 7.95 19.33
C ALA A 129 -18.79 8.29 18.34
N PHE A 130 -18.98 8.01 17.06
CA PHE A 130 -18.11 8.45 15.97
C PHE A 130 -18.89 9.30 14.98
N PHE A 131 -18.47 10.56 14.80
CA PHE A 131 -19.16 11.52 13.95
C PHE A 131 -18.23 12.62 13.41
N PRO A 132 -18.62 13.30 12.31
CA PRO A 132 -17.88 14.45 11.80
C PRO A 132 -17.76 15.57 12.84
N ASN A 133 -16.57 16.17 12.93
CA ASN A 133 -16.27 17.28 13.82
C ASN A 133 -17.17 18.51 13.56
N THR A 134 -17.71 18.65 12.36
CA THR A 134 -18.69 19.70 12.00
C THR A 134 -19.95 19.64 12.86
N TYR A 135 -20.32 18.46 13.35
CA TYR A 135 -21.48 18.26 14.22
C TYR A 135 -21.12 18.28 15.71
N LEU A 136 -19.89 18.63 16.07
CA LEU A 136 -19.52 18.79 17.47
C LEU A 136 -20.16 20.07 18.04
N PRO A 137 -21.09 19.96 19.01
CA PRO A 137 -21.80 21.11 19.55
C PRO A 137 -20.84 21.98 20.38
N LYS A 138 -21.05 23.32 20.34
CA LYS A 138 -20.22 24.28 21.09
C LYS A 138 -20.24 24.04 22.60
N ASN A 139 -21.38 23.58 23.14
CA ASN A 139 -21.55 23.21 24.54
C ASN A 139 -21.60 21.69 24.69
N PHE A 140 -20.52 21.01 24.27
CA PHE A 140 -20.44 19.56 24.32
C PHE A 140 -20.42 19.07 25.77
N LYS A 141 -21.39 18.22 26.13
CA LYS A 141 -21.55 17.68 27.48
C LYS A 141 -20.89 16.32 27.66
N GLY A 142 -20.37 15.72 26.59
CA GLY A 142 -19.57 14.50 26.64
C GLY A 142 -18.08 14.79 26.82
N LYS A 143 -17.26 13.75 26.59
CA LYS A 143 -15.81 13.83 26.57
C LYS A 143 -15.30 13.34 25.20
N VAL A 144 -14.52 14.15 24.49
CA VAL A 144 -13.85 13.71 23.27
C VAL A 144 -12.66 12.84 23.67
N LEU A 145 -12.58 11.63 23.12
CA LEU A 145 -11.45 10.74 23.34
C LEU A 145 -10.34 11.08 22.34
N HIS A 146 -9.15 11.31 22.86
CA HIS A 146 -7.95 11.41 22.05
C HIS A 146 -7.40 10.00 21.82
N LEU A 147 -7.25 9.62 20.56
CA LEU A 147 -6.54 8.39 20.22
C LEU A 147 -5.04 8.62 20.31
N GLU A 148 -4.35 7.58 20.73
CA GLU A 148 -2.90 7.57 20.71
C GLU A 148 -2.40 7.69 19.26
N ASN A 149 -1.28 8.40 19.12
CA ASN A 149 -0.55 8.41 17.86
C ASN A 149 0.00 7.02 17.60
N ILE A 150 0.06 6.64 16.32
CA ILE A 150 0.70 5.39 15.93
C ILE A 150 2.17 5.49 16.33
N SER A 151 2.63 4.58 17.18
CA SER A 151 4.05 4.50 17.52
C SER A 151 4.83 3.77 16.43
N ILE A 152 6.12 4.06 16.31
CA ILE A 152 7.01 3.37 15.36
C ILE A 152 7.05 1.86 15.68
N LEU A 153 7.05 1.49 16.97
CA LEU A 153 7.13 0.10 17.39
C LEU A 153 5.83 -0.66 17.06
N SER A 154 4.67 -0.04 17.28
CA SER A 154 3.37 -0.61 16.88
C SER A 154 3.22 -0.72 15.37
N PHE A 155 3.84 0.19 14.61
CA PHE A 155 3.87 0.10 13.15
C PHE A 155 4.75 -1.05 12.67
N LEU A 156 6.00 -1.14 13.15
CA LEU A 156 6.92 -2.20 12.74
C LEU A 156 6.45 -3.59 13.18
N GLY A 157 5.87 -3.70 14.38
CA GLY A 157 5.27 -4.95 14.89
C GLY A 157 3.83 -5.20 14.42
N GLY A 158 3.22 -4.23 13.74
CA GLY A 158 1.81 -4.28 13.35
C GLY A 158 1.54 -5.33 12.28
N LYS A 159 0.52 -6.17 12.52
CA LYS A 159 0.15 -7.30 11.65
C LYS A 159 -1.01 -7.01 10.70
N GLN A 160 -1.50 -5.78 10.68
CA GLN A 160 -2.68 -5.39 9.91
C GLN A 160 -2.41 -4.10 9.14
N TRP A 161 -2.89 -4.03 7.90
CA TRP A 161 -2.77 -2.88 7.04
C TRP A 161 -4.17 -2.48 6.52
N PHE A 162 -4.82 -1.59 7.26
CA PHE A 162 -6.14 -1.05 6.94
C PHE A 162 -6.11 0.47 7.03
N PRO A 163 -5.49 1.17 6.06
CA PRO A 163 -5.32 2.62 6.11
C PRO A 163 -6.64 3.39 5.98
N THR A 164 -7.70 2.75 5.47
CA THR A 164 -9.03 3.32 5.23
C THR A 164 -10.08 2.84 6.22
N SER A 165 -9.70 2.08 7.27
CA SER A 165 -10.69 1.62 8.26
C SER A 165 -11.19 2.79 9.11
N GLN A 166 -12.50 2.87 9.27
CA GLN A 166 -13.17 3.79 10.17
C GLN A 166 -13.61 3.03 11.44
N PRO A 167 -13.43 3.59 12.64
CA PRO A 167 -13.08 4.99 12.94
C PRO A 167 -11.58 5.27 13.07
N SER A 168 -10.76 4.22 13.06
CA SER A 168 -9.31 4.35 13.21
C SER A 168 -8.56 3.55 12.16
N ALA A 169 -7.63 4.21 11.49
CA ALA A 169 -6.75 3.59 10.50
C ALA A 169 -5.68 2.74 11.18
N GLN A 170 -5.35 1.60 10.56
CA GLN A 170 -4.34 0.68 11.07
C GLN A 170 -3.19 0.53 10.12
N PHE A 171 -1.98 0.73 10.65
CA PHE A 171 -0.75 0.68 9.88
C PHE A 171 0.21 -0.31 10.52
N GLY A 172 0.45 -1.41 9.81
CA GLY A 172 1.40 -2.44 10.16
C GLY A 172 2.34 -2.72 9.00
N ALA A 173 3.64 -2.75 9.27
CA ALA A 173 4.66 -2.99 8.26
C ALA A 173 4.68 -4.44 7.77
N TRP A 174 4.31 -5.40 8.62
CA TRP A 174 4.50 -6.82 8.32
C TRP A 174 3.69 -7.32 7.11
N PRO A 175 2.40 -6.99 6.96
CA PRO A 175 1.64 -7.38 5.77
C PRO A 175 2.26 -6.87 4.47
N LEU A 176 2.84 -5.66 4.48
CA LEU A 176 3.51 -5.10 3.31
C LEU A 176 4.78 -5.86 2.98
N ILE A 177 5.64 -6.10 3.98
CA ILE A 177 6.90 -6.81 3.79
C ILE A 177 6.64 -8.26 3.33
N LEU A 178 5.76 -9.00 4.03
CA LEU A 178 5.43 -10.38 3.67
C LEU A 178 4.74 -10.46 2.31
N GLY A 179 3.83 -9.53 2.01
CA GLY A 179 3.17 -9.44 0.72
C GLY A 179 4.18 -9.25 -0.42
N THR A 180 5.12 -8.31 -0.27
CA THR A 180 6.19 -8.07 -1.24
C THR A 180 7.10 -9.29 -1.39
N LEU A 181 7.53 -9.91 -0.29
CA LEU A 181 8.38 -11.11 -0.33
C LEU A 181 7.67 -12.28 -1.03
N TYR A 182 6.40 -12.52 -0.69
CA TYR A 182 5.60 -13.59 -1.28
C TYR A 182 5.41 -13.40 -2.79
N VAL A 183 4.97 -12.21 -3.21
CA VAL A 183 4.79 -11.88 -4.63
C VAL A 183 6.11 -11.99 -5.39
N SER A 184 7.20 -11.47 -4.82
CA SER A 184 8.54 -11.51 -5.44
C SER A 184 9.06 -12.94 -5.56
N PHE A 185 8.84 -13.77 -4.54
CA PHE A 185 9.24 -15.17 -4.56
C PHE A 185 8.56 -15.94 -5.70
N ILE A 186 7.24 -15.82 -5.83
CA ILE A 186 6.49 -16.44 -6.93
C ILE A 186 6.97 -15.90 -8.29
N ALA A 187 7.21 -14.59 -8.38
CA ALA A 187 7.67 -13.98 -9.62
C ALA A 187 9.03 -14.53 -10.06
N ILE A 188 10.00 -14.62 -9.13
CA ILE A 188 11.32 -15.19 -9.40
C ILE A 188 11.21 -16.67 -9.76
N LEU A 189 10.42 -17.43 -9.01
CA LEU A 189 10.24 -18.87 -9.23
C LEU A 189 9.74 -19.18 -10.66
N LEU A 190 8.90 -18.30 -11.22
CA LEU A 190 8.38 -18.47 -12.58
C LEU A 190 9.28 -17.82 -13.64
N ALA A 191 9.67 -16.55 -13.44
CA ALA A 191 10.35 -15.77 -14.47
C ALA A 191 11.83 -16.13 -14.61
N LEU A 192 12.52 -16.49 -13.53
CA LEU A 192 13.95 -16.80 -13.57
C LEU A 192 14.27 -18.04 -14.41
N PRO A 193 13.67 -19.22 -14.19
CA PRO A 193 13.99 -20.40 -15.00
C PRO A 193 13.59 -20.21 -16.47
N LEU A 194 12.40 -19.65 -16.75
CA LEU A 194 11.95 -19.40 -18.12
C LEU A 194 12.82 -18.35 -18.82
N GLY A 195 13.18 -17.29 -18.10
CA GLY A 195 14.01 -16.20 -18.62
C GLY A 195 15.43 -16.66 -18.92
N LEU A 196 16.05 -17.42 -18.01
CA LEU A 196 17.37 -18.00 -18.22
C LEU A 196 17.37 -19.02 -19.35
N ALA A 197 16.39 -19.93 -19.42
CA ALA A 197 16.31 -20.90 -20.52
C ALA A 197 16.20 -20.20 -21.89
N THR A 198 15.36 -19.15 -21.97
CA THR A 198 15.21 -18.37 -23.19
C THR A 198 16.50 -17.59 -23.53
N ALA A 199 17.17 -17.01 -22.53
CA ALA A 199 18.43 -16.31 -22.72
C ALA A 199 19.54 -17.25 -23.23
N ILE A 200 19.68 -18.44 -22.65
CA ILE A 200 20.65 -19.46 -23.09
C ILE A 200 20.34 -19.89 -24.52
N TYR A 201 19.07 -20.15 -24.84
CA TYR A 201 18.66 -20.48 -26.20
C TYR A 201 19.03 -19.37 -27.18
N LEU A 202 18.72 -18.11 -26.88
CA LEU A 202 19.03 -16.97 -27.75
C LEU A 202 20.54 -16.70 -27.87
N ALA A 203 21.31 -16.95 -26.81
CA ALA A 203 22.74 -16.71 -26.79
C ALA A 203 23.52 -17.78 -27.55
N GLU A 204 23.22 -19.06 -27.32
CA GLU A 204 24.08 -20.18 -27.72
C GLU A 204 23.47 -21.08 -28.82
N ILE A 205 22.15 -21.17 -28.93
CA ILE A 205 21.48 -22.19 -29.79
C ILE A 205 20.81 -21.55 -31.00
N ALA A 206 20.17 -20.39 -30.83
CA ALA A 206 19.35 -19.76 -31.84
C ALA A 206 20.18 -19.30 -33.05
N ASP A 207 19.67 -19.58 -34.25
CA ASP A 207 20.25 -19.06 -35.48
C ASP A 207 19.98 -17.54 -35.61
N ARG A 208 20.74 -16.89 -36.51
CA ARG A 208 20.68 -15.43 -36.70
C ARG A 208 19.27 -14.93 -37.03
N LYS A 209 18.47 -15.68 -37.80
CA LYS A 209 17.12 -15.22 -38.19
C LYS A 209 16.18 -15.24 -36.99
N THR A 210 16.14 -16.36 -36.26
CA THR A 210 15.30 -16.51 -35.07
C THR A 210 15.63 -15.43 -34.04
N ARG A 211 16.91 -15.21 -33.76
CA ARG A 211 17.34 -14.18 -32.83
C ARG A 211 16.91 -12.77 -33.25
N ASN A 212 17.11 -12.43 -34.53
CA ASN A 212 16.79 -11.09 -35.05
C ASN A 212 15.29 -10.78 -35.02
N VAL A 213 14.43 -11.79 -34.84
CA VAL A 213 13.00 -11.61 -34.62
C VAL A 213 12.66 -11.60 -33.13
N LEU A 214 13.13 -12.59 -32.36
CA LEU A 214 12.75 -12.75 -30.96
C LEU A 214 13.30 -11.64 -30.06
N LYS A 215 14.55 -11.21 -30.24
CA LYS A 215 15.16 -10.20 -29.37
C LYS A 215 14.42 -8.85 -29.42
N PRO A 216 14.13 -8.27 -30.60
CA PRO A 216 13.30 -7.06 -30.67
C PRO A 216 11.90 -7.25 -30.06
N VAL A 217 11.26 -8.41 -30.25
CA VAL A 217 9.93 -8.68 -29.65
C VAL A 217 10.01 -8.66 -28.13
N ILE A 218 11.03 -9.28 -27.54
CA ILE A 218 11.25 -9.27 -26.09
C ILE A 218 11.50 -7.85 -25.59
N GLU A 219 12.31 -7.06 -26.28
CA GLU A 219 12.56 -5.65 -25.94
C GLU A 219 11.28 -4.79 -26.05
N LEU A 220 10.42 -5.06 -27.04
CA LEU A 220 9.12 -4.40 -27.15
C LEU A 220 8.20 -4.76 -25.97
N LEU A 221 8.22 -6.01 -25.48
CA LEU A 221 7.47 -6.41 -24.28
C LEU A 221 7.95 -5.67 -23.03
N ALA A 222 9.26 -5.40 -22.90
CA ALA A 222 9.82 -4.56 -21.84
C ALA A 222 9.36 -3.09 -21.93
N GLY A 223 9.01 -2.63 -23.14
CA GLY A 223 8.52 -1.28 -23.39
C GLY A 223 7.05 -1.04 -23.01
N ILE A 224 6.29 -2.10 -22.67
CA ILE A 224 4.88 -1.97 -22.30
C ILE A 224 4.76 -1.23 -20.94
N PRO A 225 3.93 -0.17 -20.84
CA PRO A 225 3.75 0.56 -19.59
C PRO A 225 3.20 -0.33 -18.46
N SER A 226 3.68 -0.13 -17.24
CA SER A 226 3.27 -0.91 -16.06
C SER A 226 1.77 -0.86 -15.77
N VAL A 227 1.10 0.27 -16.05
CA VAL A 227 -0.36 0.41 -15.89
C VAL A 227 -1.15 -0.54 -16.79
N VAL A 228 -0.64 -0.83 -17.99
CA VAL A 228 -1.27 -1.77 -18.94
C VAL A 228 -1.19 -3.18 -18.39
N TYR A 229 -0.04 -3.58 -17.84
CA TYR A 229 0.10 -4.86 -17.14
C TYR A 229 -0.82 -4.94 -15.92
N GLY A 230 -0.91 -3.90 -15.10
CA GLY A 230 -1.83 -3.84 -13.96
C GLY A 230 -3.30 -4.08 -14.37
N PHE A 231 -3.75 -3.38 -15.42
CA PHE A 231 -5.10 -3.54 -15.95
C PHE A 231 -5.34 -4.94 -16.54
N PHE A 232 -4.38 -5.46 -17.31
CA PHE A 232 -4.42 -6.84 -17.81
C PHE A 232 -4.51 -7.86 -16.68
N GLY A 233 -3.73 -7.68 -15.61
CA GLY A 233 -3.78 -8.52 -14.42
C GLY A 233 -5.17 -8.54 -13.78
N LEU A 234 -5.81 -7.38 -13.65
CA LEU A 234 -7.14 -7.26 -13.06
C LEU A 234 -8.25 -7.87 -13.93
N ILE A 235 -8.17 -7.73 -15.25
CA ILE A 235 -9.24 -8.17 -16.16
C ILE A 235 -9.06 -9.62 -16.63
N VAL A 236 -7.82 -10.09 -16.72
CA VAL A 236 -7.51 -11.41 -17.27
C VAL A 236 -7.04 -12.36 -16.17
N ILE A 237 -5.93 -12.04 -15.50
CA ILE A 237 -5.29 -12.97 -14.55
C ILE A 237 -6.20 -13.22 -13.32
N VAL A 238 -6.78 -12.17 -12.75
CA VAL A 238 -7.63 -12.28 -11.56
C VAL A 238 -8.87 -13.14 -11.84
N PRO A 239 -9.70 -12.90 -12.88
CA PRO A 239 -10.82 -13.77 -13.19
C PRO A 239 -10.42 -15.20 -13.57
N LEU A 240 -9.31 -15.37 -14.29
CA LEU A 240 -8.81 -16.71 -14.62
C LEU A 240 -8.49 -17.53 -13.36
N LEU A 241 -7.77 -16.94 -12.40
CA LEU A 241 -7.47 -17.63 -11.14
C LEU A 241 -8.74 -17.89 -10.32
N LYS A 242 -9.63 -16.90 -10.25
CA LYS A 242 -10.91 -17.04 -9.54
C LYS A 242 -11.69 -18.26 -10.05
N ASN A 243 -11.86 -18.35 -11.37
CA ASN A 243 -12.67 -19.38 -12.01
C ASN A 243 -11.96 -20.75 -12.02
N SER A 244 -10.64 -20.78 -12.20
CA SER A 244 -9.87 -22.04 -12.26
C SER A 244 -9.76 -22.72 -10.91
N PHE A 245 -9.66 -21.95 -9.82
CA PHE A 245 -9.52 -22.47 -8.46
C PHE A 245 -10.81 -22.38 -7.63
N ASN A 246 -11.92 -21.96 -8.24
CA ASN A 246 -13.22 -21.76 -7.57
C ASN A 246 -13.11 -20.92 -6.27
N LEU A 247 -12.44 -19.77 -6.37
CA LEU A 247 -12.18 -18.86 -5.25
C LEU A 247 -13.25 -17.77 -5.17
N ASP A 248 -13.50 -17.23 -3.98
CA ASP A 248 -14.39 -16.07 -3.79
C ASP A 248 -13.83 -14.82 -4.51
N SER A 249 -12.51 -14.66 -4.49
CA SER A 249 -11.77 -13.61 -5.17
C SER A 249 -10.48 -14.14 -5.78
N GLY A 250 -10.17 -13.70 -7.00
CA GLY A 250 -8.87 -13.95 -7.63
C GLY A 250 -7.80 -12.92 -7.26
N GLN A 251 -8.16 -11.85 -6.54
CA GLN A 251 -7.22 -10.82 -6.08
C GLN A 251 -6.35 -11.40 -4.96
N SER A 252 -5.24 -12.01 -5.37
CA SER A 252 -4.39 -12.79 -4.50
C SER A 252 -2.92 -12.48 -4.75
N GLY A 253 -2.06 -12.81 -3.79
CA GLY A 253 -0.61 -12.71 -3.98
C GLY A 253 -0.10 -13.56 -5.14
N LEU A 254 -0.79 -14.66 -5.48
CA LEU A 254 -0.47 -15.48 -6.66
C LEU A 254 -0.73 -14.70 -7.96
N ALA A 255 -1.87 -14.00 -8.06
CA ALA A 255 -2.18 -13.14 -9.21
C ALA A 255 -1.12 -12.06 -9.39
N GLY A 256 -0.73 -11.41 -8.28
CA GLY A 256 0.35 -10.42 -8.27
C GLY A 256 1.70 -11.02 -8.68
N GLY A 257 2.03 -12.22 -8.18
CA GLY A 257 3.27 -12.94 -8.50
C GLY A 257 3.37 -13.32 -9.98
N ILE A 258 2.30 -13.86 -10.57
CA ILE A 258 2.23 -14.18 -12.00
C ILE A 258 2.38 -12.91 -12.84
N LEU A 259 1.67 -11.83 -12.48
CA LEU A 259 1.77 -10.58 -13.21
C LEU A 259 3.19 -10.01 -13.16
N LEU A 260 3.80 -9.99 -11.97
CA LEU A 260 5.17 -9.55 -11.80
C LEU A 260 6.15 -10.45 -12.55
N ALA A 261 5.92 -11.76 -12.62
CA ALA A 261 6.72 -12.68 -13.42
C ALA A 261 6.73 -12.29 -14.90
N ILE A 262 5.55 -12.02 -15.48
CA ILE A 262 5.39 -11.60 -16.88
C ILE A 262 6.15 -10.29 -17.12
N MET A 263 6.04 -9.33 -16.21
CA MET A 263 6.73 -8.05 -16.31
C MET A 263 8.26 -8.17 -16.18
N ALA A 264 8.75 -9.06 -15.31
CA ALA A 264 10.17 -9.25 -15.07
C ALA A 264 10.85 -10.08 -16.18
N LEU A 265 10.09 -10.93 -16.87
CA LEU A 265 10.62 -11.90 -17.83
C LEU A 265 11.46 -11.25 -18.95
N PRO A 266 11.01 -10.19 -19.65
CA PRO A 266 11.82 -9.54 -20.69
C PRO A 266 13.16 -9.02 -20.17
N THR A 267 13.16 -8.41 -18.99
CA THR A 267 14.37 -7.88 -18.34
C THR A 267 15.35 -9.00 -18.02
N ILE A 268 14.88 -10.11 -17.43
CA ILE A 268 15.72 -11.27 -17.11
C ILE A 268 16.32 -11.85 -18.40
N ILE A 269 15.53 -12.02 -19.45
CA ILE A 269 16.01 -12.58 -20.73
C ILE A 269 17.09 -11.67 -21.32
N THR A 270 16.81 -10.37 -21.45
CA THR A 270 17.72 -9.44 -22.11
C THR A 270 19.03 -9.30 -21.36
N VAL A 271 18.99 -9.08 -20.05
CA VAL A 271 20.19 -8.94 -19.22
C VAL A 271 21.03 -10.23 -19.24
N SER A 272 20.38 -11.39 -19.14
CA SER A 272 21.09 -12.67 -19.12
C SER A 272 21.70 -13.03 -20.48
N GLU A 273 20.97 -12.79 -21.59
CA GLU A 273 21.50 -13.03 -22.94
C GLU A 273 22.72 -12.14 -23.22
N ASP A 274 22.62 -10.85 -22.88
CA ASP A 274 23.70 -9.89 -23.11
C ASP A 274 24.93 -10.28 -22.27
N ALA A 275 24.75 -10.72 -21.02
CA ALA A 275 25.83 -11.23 -20.18
C ALA A 275 26.50 -12.48 -20.77
N LEU A 276 25.71 -13.46 -21.23
CA LEU A 276 26.23 -14.69 -21.85
C LEU A 276 27.06 -14.38 -23.11
N ARG A 277 26.54 -13.51 -23.99
CA ARG A 277 27.21 -13.13 -25.23
C ARG A 277 28.47 -12.29 -25.03
N ASN A 278 28.54 -11.52 -23.95
CA ASN A 278 29.72 -10.72 -23.61
C ASN A 278 30.85 -11.55 -22.95
N THR A 279 30.64 -12.85 -22.72
CA THR A 279 31.67 -13.72 -22.17
C THR A 279 32.77 -14.00 -23.21
N PRO A 280 34.05 -13.69 -22.95
CA PRO A 280 35.14 -13.87 -23.91
C PRO A 280 35.30 -15.31 -24.39
N ASN A 281 35.57 -15.49 -25.69
CA ASN A 281 35.80 -16.82 -26.27
C ASN A 281 36.95 -17.57 -25.60
N SER A 282 38.00 -16.88 -25.15
CA SER A 282 39.11 -17.50 -24.42
C SER A 282 38.68 -18.20 -23.13
N MET A 283 37.70 -17.64 -22.41
CA MET A 283 37.14 -18.30 -21.22
C MET A 283 36.33 -19.55 -21.59
N ARG A 284 35.60 -19.50 -22.72
CA ARG A 284 34.84 -20.63 -23.24
C ARG A 284 35.76 -21.78 -23.67
N GLU A 285 36.79 -21.47 -24.44
CA GLU A 285 37.81 -22.41 -24.92
C GLU A 285 38.59 -23.04 -23.75
N ALA A 286 38.96 -22.24 -22.74
CA ALA A 286 39.60 -22.76 -21.54
C ALA A 286 38.72 -23.74 -20.75
N SER A 287 37.41 -23.46 -20.63
CA SER A 287 36.45 -24.37 -19.99
C SER A 287 36.36 -25.71 -20.73
N LEU A 288 36.22 -25.66 -22.06
CA LEU A 288 36.16 -26.86 -22.91
C LEU A 288 37.46 -27.67 -22.83
N ALA A 289 38.62 -27.01 -22.77
CA ALA A 289 39.91 -27.67 -22.61
C ALA A 289 40.06 -28.40 -21.25
N MET A 290 39.31 -27.98 -20.22
CA MET A 290 39.24 -28.62 -18.91
C MET A 290 38.19 -29.73 -18.83
N GLY A 291 37.47 -30.00 -19.92
CA GLY A 291 36.46 -31.06 -19.99
C GLY A 291 35.12 -30.72 -19.33
N ALA A 292 34.83 -29.42 -19.15
CA ALA A 292 33.54 -28.92 -18.70
C ALA A 292 32.59 -28.63 -19.87
#